data_AF-A0A829F825-F1
#
_entry.id   AF-A0A829F825-F1
#
_cell.length_a   1.000
_cell.length_b   1.000
_cell.length_c   1.000
_cell.angle_alpha   90.00
_cell.angle_beta   90.00
_cell.angle_gamma   90.00
#
_symmetry.space_group_name_H-M   'P 1'
#
loop_
_entity.id
_entity.type
_entity.pdbx_description
1 polymer ?
#
loop_
_entity_poly.entity_id
_entity_poly.type
_entity_poly.pdbx_seq_one_letter_code
_entity_poly.pdbx_strand_id
1 'polypeptide(L)'
;MFLNSAGMDREELLELIVYEYVHAKSTYGNTLLGKPPEVIYAEGKMMGVCISLGLNYEIKNKTVTFKLNSTNKEVARFPFDPEEPW
;
A
#
# COMPACT_ATOMS: atom_id res chain seq x y z
N MET A 1 -13.64 10.80 18.27
CA MET A 1 -13.73 9.33 18.31
C MET A 1 -12.54 8.79 17.55
N PHE A 2 -11.53 8.34 18.27
CA PHE A 2 -10.38 7.65 17.68
C PHE A 2 -10.83 6.26 17.25
N LEU A 3 -10.35 5.78 16.10
CA LEU A 3 -10.56 4.42 15.61
C LEU A 3 -10.10 3.41 16.67
N ASN A 4 -11.03 2.97 17.52
CA ASN A 4 -10.87 1.91 18.51
C ASN A 4 -11.77 0.70 18.15
N SER A 5 -11.90 0.42 16.86
CA SER A 5 -12.77 -0.64 16.36
C SER A 5 -12.16 -1.34 15.14
N ALA A 6 -11.04 -2.01 15.39
CA ALA A 6 -10.52 -3.22 14.77
C ALA A 6 -9.18 -3.42 15.47
N GLY A 7 -9.03 -4.43 16.34
CA GLY A 7 -7.84 -4.63 17.18
C GLY A 7 -6.59 -5.05 16.41
N MET A 8 -6.36 -4.43 15.25
CA MET A 8 -5.27 -4.66 14.33
C MET A 8 -4.19 -3.62 14.62
N ASP A 9 -2.95 -4.07 14.78
CA ASP A 9 -1.83 -3.15 14.98
C ASP A 9 -1.66 -2.28 13.73
N ARG A 10 -1.11 -1.07 13.90
CA ARG A 10 -0.77 -0.18 12.79
C ARG A 10 0.17 -0.88 11.80
N GLU A 11 1.11 -1.70 12.28
CA GLU A 11 2.02 -2.46 11.40
C GLU A 11 1.27 -3.53 10.62
N GLU A 12 0.37 -4.28 11.24
CA GLU A 12 -0.47 -5.30 10.59
C GLU A 12 -1.36 -4.69 9.50
N LEU A 13 -1.92 -3.49 9.75
CA LEU A 13 -2.71 -2.77 8.76
C LEU A 13 -1.86 -2.37 7.54
N LEU A 14 -0.65 -1.87 7.77
CA LEU A 14 0.26 -1.47 6.68
C LEU A 14 0.73 -2.68 5.88
N GLU A 15 1.02 -3.80 6.55
CA GLU A 15 1.39 -5.06 5.92
C GLU A 15 0.26 -5.59 5.03
N LEU A 16 -0.97 -5.64 5.55
CA LEU A 16 -2.15 -6.10 4.81
C LEU A 16 -2.39 -5.29 3.54
N ILE A 17 -2.22 -3.97 3.61
CA ILE A 17 -2.44 -3.08 2.47
C ILE A 17 -1.35 -3.25 1.41
N VAL A 18 -0.10 -3.42 1.82
CA VAL A 18 0.98 -3.73 0.88
C VAL A 18 0.71 -5.08 0.23
N TYR A 19 0.29 -6.08 0.99
CA TYR A 19 -0.10 -7.38 0.46
C TYR A 19 -1.25 -7.27 -0.56
N GLU A 20 -2.34 -6.57 -0.25
CA GLU A 20 -3.44 -6.35 -1.20
C GLU A 20 -2.97 -5.66 -2.48
N TYR A 21 -2.08 -4.67 -2.35
CA TYR A 21 -1.55 -3.94 -3.50
C TYR A 21 -0.62 -4.80 -4.36
N VAL A 22 0.29 -5.56 -3.75
CA VAL A 22 1.16 -6.52 -4.43
C VAL A 22 0.33 -7.60 -5.10
N HIS A 23 -0.68 -8.14 -4.42
CA HIS A 23 -1.57 -9.16 -4.97
C HIS A 23 -2.37 -8.61 -6.16
N ALA A 24 -2.98 -7.42 -6.06
CA ALA A 24 -3.67 -6.80 -7.19
C ALA A 24 -2.72 -6.58 -8.38
N LYS A 25 -1.48 -6.16 -8.10
CA LYS A 25 -0.43 -6.00 -9.11
C LYS A 25 0.10 -7.32 -9.68
N SER A 26 -0.09 -8.45 -9.01
CA SER A 26 0.36 -9.77 -9.46
C SER A 26 -0.75 -10.53 -10.19
N THR A 27 -2.00 -10.25 -9.85
CA THR A 27 -3.18 -10.90 -10.42
C THR A 27 -3.66 -10.21 -11.69
N TYR A 28 -3.54 -8.87 -11.77
CA TYR A 28 -4.10 -8.09 -12.86
C TYR A 28 -3.01 -7.44 -13.70
N GLY A 29 -2.82 -7.95 -14.92
CA GLY A 29 -1.90 -7.42 -15.91
C GLY A 29 -2.37 -6.08 -16.46
N ASN A 30 -1.45 -5.26 -16.93
CA ASN A 30 -1.83 -4.05 -17.65
C ASN A 30 -2.63 -4.44 -18.88
N THR A 31 -3.87 -3.95 -18.96
CA THR A 31 -4.68 -4.15 -20.15
C THR A 31 -4.30 -3.13 -21.23
N LEU A 32 -4.70 -3.39 -22.48
CA LEU A 32 -4.58 -2.41 -23.57
C LEU A 32 -5.34 -1.10 -23.28
N LEU A 33 -6.31 -1.13 -22.35
CA LEU A 33 -7.10 0.01 -21.91
C LEU A 33 -6.46 0.76 -20.73
N GLY A 34 -5.29 0.33 -20.27
CA GLY A 34 -4.55 0.90 -19.15
C GLY A 34 -4.57 0.04 -17.89
N LYS A 35 -4.37 0.71 -16.75
CA LYS A 35 -4.28 0.05 -15.45
C LYS A 35 -5.66 -0.53 -15.04
N PRO A 36 -5.73 -1.80 -14.60
CA PRO A 36 -6.97 -2.43 -14.16
C PRO A 36 -7.64 -1.69 -13.00
N PRO A 37 -8.99 -1.65 -12.93
CA PRO A 37 -9.72 -1.06 -11.81
C PRO A 37 -9.30 -1.57 -10.43
N GLU A 38 -8.93 -2.85 -10.34
CA GLU A 38 -8.53 -3.51 -9.09
C GLU A 38 -7.19 -2.96 -8.59
N VAL A 39 -6.26 -2.70 -9.50
CA VAL A 39 -4.98 -2.06 -9.17
C VAL A 39 -5.21 -0.60 -8.75
N ILE A 40 -6.09 0.13 -9.45
CA ILE A 40 -6.45 1.52 -9.10
C ILE A 40 -7.10 1.57 -7.71
N TYR A 41 -8.00 0.63 -7.42
CA TYR A 41 -8.69 0.55 -6.14
C TYR A 41 -7.72 0.21 -4.99
N ALA A 42 -6.79 -0.72 -5.20
CA ALA A 42 -5.74 -1.03 -4.24
C ALA A 42 -4.81 0.16 -3.97
N GLU A 43 -4.45 0.94 -4.99
CA GLU A 43 -3.69 2.19 -4.82
C GLU A 43 -4.49 3.24 -4.03
N GLY A 44 -5.78 3.37 -4.31
CA GLY A 44 -6.68 4.26 -3.60
C GLY A 44 -6.79 3.91 -2.11
N LYS A 45 -6.92 2.62 -1.78
CA LYS A 45 -6.90 2.12 -0.40
C LYS A 45 -5.59 2.46 0.31
N MET A 46 -4.46 2.18 -0.33
CA MET A 46 -3.14 2.47 0.21
C MET A 46 -2.95 3.96 0.49
N MET A 47 -3.36 4.81 -0.44
CA MET A 47 -3.35 6.26 -0.27
C MET A 47 -4.27 6.72 0.87
N GLY A 48 -5.48 6.18 0.96
CA GLY A 48 -6.46 6.53 2.00
C GLY A 48 -5.97 6.20 3.42
N VAL A 49 -5.30 5.06 3.58
CA VAL A 49 -4.70 4.68 4.87
C VAL A 49 -3.50 5.55 5.21
N CYS A 50 -2.64 5.84 4.23
CA CYS A 50 -1.51 6.75 4.43
C CYS A 50 -1.98 8.13 4.90
N ILE A 51 -2.99 8.72 4.25
CA ILE A 51 -3.56 10.02 4.66
C ILE A 51 -4.12 9.95 6.09
N SER A 52 -4.86 8.90 6.40
CA SER A 52 -5.49 8.72 7.72
C SER A 52 -4.48 8.55 8.86
N LEU A 53 -3.29 8.01 8.55
CA LEU A 53 -2.19 7.82 9.50
C LEU A 53 -1.14 8.95 9.47
N GLY A 54 -1.31 9.97 8.61
CA GLY A 54 -0.33 11.04 8.43
C GLY A 54 1.00 10.57 7.82
N LEU A 55 0.93 9.53 6.98
CA LEU A 55 2.05 8.89 6.30
C LEU A 55 2.08 9.23 4.81
N ASN A 56 3.26 9.12 4.24
CA ASN A 56 3.57 9.09 2.82
C ASN A 56 4.19 7.72 2.55
N TYR A 57 3.96 7.17 1.36
CA TYR A 57 4.62 5.95 0.94
C TYR A 57 5.48 6.22 -0.30
N GLU A 58 6.59 5.51 -0.40
CA GLU A 58 7.51 5.54 -1.53
C GLU A 58 7.80 4.12 -1.97
N ILE A 59 7.64 3.84 -3.26
CA ILE A 59 7.96 2.53 -3.85
C ILE A 59 9.23 2.67 -4.67
N LYS A 60 10.32 2.09 -4.18
CA LYS A 60 11.64 2.08 -4.84
C LYS A 60 12.31 0.73 -4.63
N ASN A 61 13.04 0.26 -5.64
CA ASN A 61 13.84 -0.97 -5.56
C ASN A 61 13.06 -2.17 -4.95
N LYS A 62 11.87 -2.46 -5.48
CA LYS A 62 11.00 -3.55 -5.00
C LYS A 62 10.68 -3.49 -3.50
N THR A 63 10.58 -2.29 -2.95
CA THR A 63 10.25 -2.05 -1.55
C THR A 63 9.21 -0.95 -1.46
N VAL A 64 8.19 -1.13 -0.62
CA VAL A 64 7.36 -0.03 -0.11
C VAL A 64 7.92 0.48 1.21
N THR A 65 8.23 1.77 1.27
CA THR A 65 8.65 2.44 2.51
C THR A 65 7.61 3.48 2.92
N PHE A 66 7.11 3.38 4.15
CA PHE A 66 6.21 4.36 4.75
C PHE A 66 6.99 5.35 5.61
N LYS A 67 6.74 6.64 5.42
CA LYS A 67 7.40 7.75 6.13
C LYS A 67 6.35 8.71 6.70
N LEU A 68 6.65 9.34 7.84
CA LEU A 68 5.81 10.41 8.37
C LEU A 68 5.86 11.65 7.49
N ASN A 69 4.70 12.25 7.19
CA ASN A 69 4.59 13.44 6.33
C ASN A 69 5.38 14.64 6.86
N SER A 70 5.41 14.80 8.19
CA SER A 70 6.02 15.96 8.85
C SER A 70 7.54 15.91 8.96
N THR A 71 8.13 14.71 9.00
CA THR A 71 9.54 14.52 9.38
C THR A 71 10.32 13.63 8.41
N ASN A 72 9.67 13.05 7.39
CA ASN A 72 10.26 12.03 6.51
C ASN A 72 10.90 10.83 7.25
N LYS A 73 10.58 10.65 8.53
CA LYS A 73 11.07 9.53 9.32
C LYS A 73 10.39 8.24 8.84
N GLU A 74 11.20 7.22 8.58
CA GLU A 74 10.72 5.89 8.23
C GLU A 74 9.96 5.25 9.40
N VAL A 75 8.78 4.71 9.07
CA VAL A 75 7.87 4.07 10.02
C VAL A 75 7.83 2.57 9.80
N ALA A 76 7.76 2.14 8.54
CA ALA A 76 7.71 0.73 8.18
C ALA A 76 8.23 0.51 6.77
N ARG A 77 8.73 -0.69 6.52
CA ARG A 77 9.29 -1.11 5.24
C ARG A 77 8.84 -2.52 4.92
N PHE A 78 8.26 -2.71 3.75
CA PHE A 78 7.74 -3.99 3.30
C PHE A 78 8.26 -4.32 1.89
N PRO A 79 8.46 -5.61 1.59
CA PRO A 79 8.82 -6.03 0.24
C PRO A 79 7.68 -5.70 -0.74
N PHE A 80 8.05 -5.27 -1.93
CA PHE A 80 7.14 -5.01 -3.05
C PHE A 80 7.64 -5.79 -4.26
N ASP A 81 7.31 -7.08 -4.31
CA ASP A 81 7.64 -7.95 -5.43
C ASP A 81 6.34 -8.54 -5.99
N PRO A 82 5.67 -7.84 -6.92
CA PRO A 82 4.54 -8.44 -7.61
C PRO A 82 5.06 -9.58 -8.49
N GLU A 83 4.66 -10.81 -8.19
CA GLU A 83 4.85 -11.94 -9.10
C GLU A 83 4.10 -11.60 -10.39
N GLU A 84 4.79 -11.62 -11.53
CA GLU A 84 4.29 -10.98 -12.75
C GLU A 84 2.85 -11.39 -13.10
N PRO A 85 1.94 -10.42 -13.32
CA PRO A 85 0.75 -10.70 -14.08
C PRO A 85 1.19 -10.75 -15.55
N TRP A 86 1.30 -11.94 -16.11
CA TRP A 86 1.49 -12.13 -17.56
C TRP A 86 0.52 -11.31 -18.41
#